data_AF-A0A843YTD7-F1
#
_entry.id   AF-A0A843YTD7-F1
#
_cell.length_a   1.000
_cell.length_b   1.000
_cell.length_c   1.000
_cell.angle_alpha   90.00
_cell.angle_beta   90.00
_cell.angle_gamma   90.00
#
_symmetry.space_group_name_H-M   'P 1'
#
loop_
_entity.id
_entity.type
_entity.pdbx_description
1 polymer ?
#
loop_
_entity_poly.entity_id
_entity_poly.type
_entity_poly.pdbx_seq_one_letter_code
_entity_poly.pdbx_strand_id
1 'polypeptide(L)'
;MTTFLDTKAAADFLHEQVPGETEKYWLARLNNMRRTDRPQTFNLQFAKIEGKSGLYDQKDVAAYSEFEKLRRIGRTKLSGRAAQAMQAFGIGEPGGGSFGRKWVGARAHVVPSPDGGPVFVQFFIHEPMLAFAMSAGQAITLGKELVEMGRAAQRFNGDAPPLPAPEFEVVTDNDNMRVSRKVTRDA
;
A
#
# COMPACT_ATOMS: atom_id res chain seq x y z
N MET A 1 20.00 9.09 15.52
CA MET A 1 19.99 9.18 16.99
C MET A 1 18.67 8.64 17.50
N THR A 2 18.70 7.78 18.52
CA THR A 2 17.48 7.28 19.17
C THR A 2 17.12 8.25 20.28
N THR A 3 15.92 8.81 20.21
CA THR A 3 15.41 9.76 21.21
C THR A 3 14.50 9.00 22.16
N PHE A 4 14.78 9.07 23.46
CA PHE A 4 13.95 8.45 24.48
C PHE A 4 13.04 9.48 25.14
N LEU A 5 11.77 9.13 25.30
CA LEU A 5 10.76 9.93 25.97
C LEU A 5 10.46 9.32 27.33
N ASP A 6 10.36 10.16 28.36
CA ASP A 6 9.75 9.72 29.61
C ASP A 6 8.23 9.50 29.44
N THR A 7 7.58 9.04 30.50
CA THR A 7 6.15 8.68 30.43
C THR A 7 5.24 9.88 30.18
N LYS A 8 5.63 11.06 30.69
CA LYS A 8 4.87 12.28 30.50
C LYS A 8 5.07 12.80 29.08
N ALA A 9 6.32 12.91 28.64
CA ALA A 9 6.65 13.31 27.27
C ALA A 9 6.04 12.38 26.21
N ALA A 10 5.98 11.07 26.47
CA ALA A 10 5.30 10.12 25.60
C ALA A 10 3.77 10.30 25.60
N ALA A 11 3.16 10.64 26.73
CA ALA A 11 1.73 10.92 26.82
C ALA A 11 1.37 12.23 26.09
N ASP A 12 2.18 13.26 26.24
CA ASP A 12 2.04 14.55 25.55
C ASP A 12 2.16 14.35 24.04
N PHE A 13 3.18 13.59 23.59
CA PHE A 13 3.33 13.22 22.19
C PHE A 13 2.12 12.44 21.64
N LEU A 14 1.57 11.49 22.39
CA LEU A 14 0.37 10.75 21.97
C LEU A 14 -0.89 11.62 21.93
N HIS A 15 -1.00 12.60 22.82
CA HIS A 15 -2.10 13.57 22.82
C HIS A 15 -2.07 14.43 21.56
N GLU A 16 -0.90 14.93 21.19
CA GLU A 16 -0.69 15.72 19.96
C GLU A 16 -0.97 14.88 18.70
N GLN A 17 -0.47 13.65 18.65
CA GLN A 17 -0.58 12.81 17.46
C GLN A 17 -1.95 12.15 17.29
N VAL A 18 -2.65 11.84 18.38
CA VAL A 18 -3.93 11.13 18.35
C VAL A 18 -4.99 11.94 19.11
N PRO A 19 -5.44 13.07 18.53
CA PRO A 19 -6.39 13.97 19.19
C PRO A 19 -7.71 13.26 19.49
N GLY A 20 -8.36 13.67 20.58
CA GLY A 20 -9.64 13.12 21.05
C GLY A 20 -9.62 12.43 22.41
N GLU A 21 -8.44 12.23 23.01
CA GLU A 21 -8.29 11.80 24.41
C GLU A 21 -7.36 12.75 25.16
N THR A 22 -7.46 12.81 26.49
CA THR A 22 -6.65 13.70 27.32
C THR A 22 -5.24 13.15 27.56
N GLU A 23 -4.26 14.01 27.87
CA GLU A 23 -2.92 13.60 28.34
C GLU A 23 -3.02 12.61 29.53
N LYS A 24 -3.95 12.88 30.46
CA LYS A 24 -4.21 12.01 31.63
C LYS A 24 -4.63 10.60 31.23
N TYR A 25 -5.44 10.47 30.17
CA TYR A 25 -5.82 9.18 29.61
C TYR A 25 -4.59 8.43 29.09
N TRP A 26 -3.75 9.09 28.30
CA TRP A 26 -2.55 8.47 27.71
C TRP A 26 -1.55 8.06 28.78
N LEU A 27 -1.38 8.87 29.82
CA LEU A 27 -0.51 8.56 30.94
C LEU A 27 -0.98 7.31 31.69
N ALA A 28 -2.30 7.20 31.95
CA ALA A 28 -2.89 6.01 32.55
C ALA A 28 -2.76 4.78 31.61
N ARG A 29 -2.92 4.97 30.30
CA ARG A 29 -2.78 3.92 29.28
C ARG A 29 -1.35 3.36 29.25
N LEU A 30 -0.34 4.22 29.16
CA LEU A 30 1.08 3.83 29.15
C LEU A 30 1.47 3.09 30.43
N ASN A 31 0.99 3.54 31.59
CA ASN A 31 1.19 2.83 32.85
C ASN A 31 0.53 1.45 32.86
N ASN A 32 -0.67 1.33 32.29
CA ASN A 32 -1.35 0.03 32.15
C ASN A 32 -0.67 -0.90 31.14
N MET A 33 0.04 -0.39 30.13
CA MET A 33 0.77 -1.22 29.17
C MET A 33 2.02 -1.86 29.77
N ARG A 34 2.54 -1.34 30.88
CA ARG A 34 3.67 -1.94 31.63
C ARG A 34 3.29 -3.16 32.44
N ARG A 35 1.98 -3.38 32.62
CA ARG A 35 1.45 -4.47 33.42
C ARG A 35 1.53 -5.77 32.62
N THR A 36 2.27 -6.73 33.13
CA THR A 36 2.45 -8.07 32.53
C THR A 36 1.25 -8.99 32.78
N ASP A 37 0.38 -8.65 33.74
CA ASP A 37 -0.82 -9.43 34.11
C ASP A 37 -2.02 -9.20 33.17
N ARG A 38 -1.88 -8.34 32.15
CA ARG A 38 -2.96 -8.01 31.22
C ARG A 38 -2.52 -8.19 29.77
N PRO A 39 -3.26 -8.96 28.95
CA PRO A 39 -2.97 -9.05 27.52
C PRO A 39 -3.17 -7.69 26.86
N GLN A 40 -2.13 -7.21 26.18
CA GLN A 40 -2.15 -5.95 25.44
C GLN A 40 -2.29 -6.21 23.94
N THR A 41 -3.14 -5.43 23.27
CA THR A 41 -3.31 -5.51 21.81
C THR A 41 -2.08 -5.05 21.03
N PHE A 42 -1.32 -4.11 21.61
CA PHE A 42 -0.05 -3.64 21.09
C PHE A 42 0.94 -3.61 22.24
N ASN A 43 2.09 -4.28 22.10
CA ASN A 43 3.09 -4.35 23.15
C ASN A 43 4.15 -3.27 22.93
N LEU A 44 3.98 -2.12 23.60
CA LEU A 44 4.92 -1.02 23.54
C LEU A 44 6.08 -1.29 24.51
N GLN A 45 7.27 -1.53 23.96
CA GLN A 45 8.48 -1.77 24.75
C GLN A 45 8.86 -0.51 25.53
N PHE A 46 9.43 -0.71 26.71
CA PHE A 46 9.95 0.37 27.52
C PHE A 46 11.24 -0.06 28.22
N ALA A 47 12.20 0.85 28.31
CA ALA A 47 13.38 0.67 29.12
C ALA A 47 13.06 1.12 30.56
N LYS A 48 13.38 0.28 31.54
CA LYS A 48 13.27 0.65 32.95
C LYS A 48 14.63 1.11 33.44
N ILE A 49 14.72 2.37 33.86
CA ILE A 49 15.87 2.86 34.62
C ILE A 49 15.49 2.81 36.11
N GLU A 50 16.40 2.32 36.93
CA GLU A 50 16.22 2.18 38.37
C GLU A 50 15.76 3.51 39.00
N GLY A 51 14.63 3.48 39.72
CA GLY A 51 14.04 4.66 40.37
C GLY A 51 13.33 5.68 39.46
N LYS A 52 13.26 5.47 38.13
CA LYS A 52 12.58 6.39 37.19
C LYS A 52 11.38 5.77 36.48
N SER A 53 10.47 6.64 36.06
CA SER A 53 9.39 6.34 35.11
C SER A 53 9.97 5.67 33.86
N GLY A 54 9.32 4.62 33.35
CA GLY A 54 9.82 3.92 32.15
C GLY A 54 10.01 4.86 30.97
N LEU A 55 11.08 4.63 30.21
CA LEU A 55 11.45 5.37 29.01
C LEU A 55 10.98 4.62 27.77
N TYR A 56 10.48 5.37 26.80
CA TYR A 56 9.99 4.85 25.53
C TYR A 56 10.86 5.37 24.38
N ASP A 57 11.16 4.52 23.39
CA ASP A 57 11.74 5.00 22.14
C ASP A 57 10.69 5.85 21.40
N GLN A 58 11.03 7.07 21.03
CA GLN A 58 10.14 7.95 20.28
C GLN A 58 9.61 7.29 18.98
N LYS A 59 10.42 6.46 18.31
CA LYS A 59 9.99 5.73 17.11
C LYS A 59 8.89 4.72 17.42
N ASP A 60 8.99 4.02 18.55
CA ASP A 60 8.00 3.04 18.98
C ASP A 60 6.71 3.74 19.44
N VAL A 61 6.82 4.90 20.11
CA VAL A 61 5.66 5.73 20.46
C VAL A 61 4.96 6.26 19.20
N ALA A 62 5.72 6.68 18.18
CA ALA A 62 5.18 7.09 16.89
C ALA A 62 4.45 5.94 16.18
N ALA A 63 5.05 4.75 16.12
CA ALA A 63 4.40 3.56 15.57
C ALA A 63 3.11 3.19 16.35
N TYR A 64 3.13 3.33 17.68
CA TYR A 64 1.95 3.13 18.51
C TYR A 64 0.85 4.17 18.24
N SER A 65 1.23 5.43 17.96
CA SER A 65 0.28 6.48 17.60
C SER A 65 -0.43 6.16 16.28
N GLU A 66 0.29 5.64 15.28
CA GLU A 66 -0.30 5.19 14.01
C GLU A 66 -1.22 3.99 14.21
N PHE A 67 -0.81 3.03 15.04
CA PHE A 67 -1.67 1.91 15.43
C PHE A 67 -2.97 2.40 16.11
N GLU A 68 -2.92 3.37 17.02
CA GLU A 68 -4.11 3.91 17.68
C GLU A 68 -5.00 4.73 16.72
N LYS A 69 -4.42 5.48 15.77
CA LYS A 69 -5.17 6.13 14.68
C LYS A 69 -5.95 5.09 13.87
N LEU A 70 -5.29 4.02 13.44
CA LEU A 70 -5.91 2.92 12.68
C LEU A 70 -6.96 2.15 13.49
N ARG A 71 -6.67 1.88 14.76
CA ARG A 71 -7.62 1.24 15.68
C ARG A 71 -8.86 2.10 15.90
N ARG A 72 -8.70 3.43 15.98
CA ARG A 72 -9.83 4.36 16.09
C ARG A 72 -10.62 4.44 14.81
N ILE A 73 -9.97 4.43 13.65
CA ILE A 73 -10.64 4.27 12.35
C ILE A 73 -11.45 2.96 12.35
N GLY A 74 -10.87 1.85 12.82
CA GLY A 74 -11.56 0.55 12.95
C GLY A 74 -12.66 0.50 14.01
N ARG A 75 -12.67 1.42 14.98
CA ARG A 75 -13.73 1.58 16.00
C ARG A 75 -14.81 2.58 15.60
N THR A 76 -14.51 3.46 14.65
CA THR A 76 -15.48 4.39 14.10
C THR A 76 -16.41 3.57 13.22
N LYS A 77 -17.72 3.65 13.45
CA LYS A 77 -18.71 3.03 12.57
C LYS A 77 -18.67 3.79 11.24
N LEU A 78 -17.73 3.42 10.37
CA LEU A 78 -17.55 4.05 9.07
C LEU A 78 -18.86 3.85 8.29
N SER A 79 -19.44 4.95 7.84
CA SER A 79 -20.65 4.92 7.01
C SER A 79 -20.35 5.57 5.66
N GLY A 80 -21.06 5.13 4.62
CA GLY A 80 -20.91 5.67 3.27
C GLY A 80 -19.56 5.34 2.61
N ARG A 81 -19.00 6.31 1.87
CA ARG A 81 -17.84 6.12 0.97
C ARG A 81 -16.56 5.71 1.68
N ALA A 82 -16.37 6.13 2.93
CA ALA A 82 -15.17 5.77 3.70
C ALA A 82 -15.16 4.28 4.09
N ALA A 83 -16.32 3.69 4.39
CA ALA A 83 -16.43 2.26 4.64
C ALA A 83 -16.16 1.44 3.37
N GLN A 84 -16.69 1.90 2.23
CA GLN A 84 -16.45 1.27 0.92
C GLN A 84 -14.96 1.29 0.54
N ALA A 85 -14.26 2.40 0.79
CA ALA A 85 -12.83 2.49 0.55
C ALA A 85 -12.05 1.51 1.44
N MET A 86 -12.33 1.46 2.74
CA MET A 86 -11.65 0.51 3.64
C MET A 86 -11.91 -0.94 3.27
N GLN A 87 -13.13 -1.26 2.83
CA GLN A 87 -13.50 -2.58 2.31
C GLN A 87 -12.76 -2.91 1.00
N ALA A 88 -12.59 -1.94 0.10
CA ALA A 88 -11.82 -2.12 -1.13
C ALA A 88 -10.35 -2.47 -0.85
N PHE A 89 -9.76 -1.85 0.18
CA PHE A 89 -8.41 -2.19 0.65
C PHE A 89 -8.34 -3.50 1.45
N GLY A 90 -9.49 -4.05 1.85
CA GLY A 90 -9.58 -5.27 2.68
C GLY A 90 -9.11 -5.05 4.12
N ILE A 91 -9.15 -3.81 4.61
CA ILE A 91 -8.67 -3.49 5.95
C ILE A 91 -9.60 -4.15 6.99
N GLY A 92 -9.05 -5.06 7.78
CA GLY A 92 -9.78 -5.87 8.75
C GLY A 92 -10.18 -7.27 8.26
N GLU A 93 -9.90 -7.61 6.99
CA GLU A 93 -10.08 -8.96 6.45
C GLU A 93 -8.72 -9.69 6.30
N PRO A 94 -8.68 -11.03 6.41
CA PRO A 94 -7.47 -11.82 6.16
C PRO A 94 -6.91 -11.55 4.76
N GLY A 95 -5.64 -11.15 4.66
CA GLY A 95 -4.97 -10.88 3.37
C GLY A 95 -5.16 -9.47 2.80
N GLY A 96 -5.88 -8.58 3.51
CA GLY A 96 -5.92 -7.15 3.21
C GLY A 96 -4.96 -6.32 4.09
N GLY A 97 -4.58 -5.14 3.62
CA GLY A 97 -3.61 -4.27 4.30
C GLY A 97 -3.58 -2.85 3.75
N SER A 98 -2.62 -2.05 4.21
CA SER A 98 -2.44 -0.65 3.80
C SER A 98 -2.15 -0.47 2.31
N PHE A 99 -1.64 -1.52 1.65
CA PHE A 99 -1.36 -1.55 0.21
C PHE A 99 -2.48 -2.20 -0.61
N GLY A 100 -3.63 -2.47 0.03
CA GLY A 100 -4.77 -3.15 -0.59
C GLY A 100 -4.80 -4.65 -0.30
N ARG A 101 -5.67 -5.36 -1.03
CA ARG A 101 -5.84 -6.81 -0.94
C ARG A 101 -4.73 -7.52 -1.72
N LYS A 102 -4.25 -8.65 -1.20
CA LYS A 102 -3.34 -9.53 -1.95
C LYS A 102 -4.02 -10.02 -3.23
N TRP A 103 -3.32 -9.95 -4.35
CA TRP A 103 -3.85 -10.41 -5.63
C TRP A 103 -3.99 -11.94 -5.67
N VAL A 104 -5.18 -12.42 -6.01
CA VAL A 104 -5.51 -13.86 -6.13
C VAL A 104 -5.86 -14.24 -7.59
N GLY A 105 -5.81 -13.29 -8.51
CA GLY A 105 -6.04 -13.50 -9.94
C GLY A 105 -7.29 -12.81 -10.48
N ALA A 106 -7.31 -12.68 -11.81
CA ALA A 106 -8.45 -12.21 -12.57
C ALA A 106 -8.53 -12.91 -13.93
N ARG A 107 -9.71 -12.86 -14.55
CA ARG A 107 -9.96 -13.39 -15.90
C ARG A 107 -10.71 -12.36 -16.74
N ALA A 108 -10.45 -12.37 -18.05
CA ALA A 108 -11.15 -11.55 -19.02
C ALA A 108 -11.75 -12.44 -20.12
N HIS A 109 -12.98 -12.16 -20.52
CA HIS A 109 -13.69 -12.87 -21.58
C HIS A 109 -14.35 -11.87 -22.52
N VAL A 110 -14.41 -12.20 -23.81
CA VAL A 110 -15.17 -11.42 -24.80
C VAL A 110 -16.61 -11.92 -24.78
N VAL A 111 -17.57 -11.01 -24.61
CA VAL A 111 -18.99 -11.35 -24.46
C VAL A 111 -19.83 -10.52 -25.44
N PRO A 112 -20.69 -11.16 -26.26
CA PRO A 112 -21.61 -10.45 -27.14
C PRO A 112 -22.69 -9.73 -26.32
N SER A 113 -23.14 -8.57 -26.81
CA SER A 113 -24.29 -7.88 -26.22
C SER A 113 -25.56 -8.71 -26.40
N PRO A 114 -26.38 -8.91 -25.34
CA PRO A 114 -27.66 -9.61 -25.44
C PRO A 114 -28.61 -8.98 -26.47
N ASP A 115 -28.53 -7.67 -26.65
CA ASP A 115 -29.46 -6.88 -27.47
C ASP A 115 -28.91 -6.58 -28.88
N GLY A 116 -27.87 -7.32 -29.32
CA GLY A 116 -27.22 -7.09 -30.62
C GLY A 116 -26.35 -5.82 -30.68
N GLY A 117 -26.09 -5.19 -29.52
CA GLY A 117 -25.15 -4.08 -29.38
C GLY A 117 -23.67 -4.48 -29.50
N PRO A 118 -22.74 -3.54 -29.27
CA PRO A 118 -21.31 -3.80 -29.38
C PRO A 118 -20.84 -4.87 -28.40
N VAL A 119 -19.90 -5.69 -28.86
CA VAL A 119 -19.22 -6.71 -28.04
C VAL A 119 -18.43 -6.00 -26.93
N PHE A 120 -18.43 -6.57 -25.73
CA PHE A 120 -17.73 -6.03 -24.57
C PHE A 120 -16.78 -7.07 -23.97
N VAL A 121 -15.85 -6.60 -23.15
CA VAL A 121 -14.92 -7.43 -22.38
C VAL A 121 -15.45 -7.52 -20.96
N GLN A 122 -15.72 -8.73 -20.51
CA GLN A 122 -16.08 -9.02 -19.13
C GLN A 122 -14.81 -9.34 -18.35
N PHE A 123 -14.48 -8.55 -17.34
CA PHE A 123 -13.32 -8.72 -16.47
C PHE A 123 -13.76 -9.10 -15.06
N PHE A 124 -13.18 -10.16 -14.51
CA PHE A 124 -13.53 -10.74 -13.23
C PHE A 124 -12.34 -10.78 -12.29
N ILE A 125 -12.48 -10.23 -11.09
CA ILE A 125 -11.52 -10.37 -9.99
C ILE A 125 -12.02 -11.49 -9.08
N HIS A 126 -11.15 -12.43 -8.70
CA HIS A 126 -11.57 -13.61 -7.92
C HIS A 126 -11.84 -13.29 -6.44
N GLU A 127 -11.11 -12.35 -5.84
CA GLU A 127 -11.24 -12.04 -4.42
C GLU A 127 -11.02 -10.54 -4.11
N PRO A 128 -12.08 -9.80 -3.71
CA PRO A 128 -13.49 -10.23 -3.68
C PRO A 128 -13.99 -10.54 -5.09
N MET A 129 -15.01 -11.40 -5.19
CA MET A 129 -15.64 -11.72 -6.47
C MET A 129 -16.32 -10.47 -7.04
N LEU A 130 -15.72 -9.88 -8.07
CA LEU A 130 -16.23 -8.69 -8.76
C LEU A 130 -16.19 -8.91 -10.26
N ALA A 131 -17.24 -8.47 -10.95
CA ALA A 131 -17.36 -8.55 -12.41
C ALA A 131 -17.59 -7.15 -13.00
N PHE A 132 -16.84 -6.82 -14.04
CA PHE A 132 -16.91 -5.55 -14.75
C PHE A 132 -17.19 -5.82 -16.23
N ALA A 133 -18.15 -5.10 -16.80
CA ALA A 133 -18.34 -5.05 -18.26
C ALA A 133 -17.63 -3.79 -18.79
N MET A 134 -16.68 -3.98 -19.70
CA MET A 134 -15.86 -2.91 -20.25
C MET A 134 -16.01 -2.87 -21.77
N SER A 135 -16.06 -1.67 -22.33
CA SER A 135 -15.83 -1.52 -23.78
C SER A 135 -14.42 -1.98 -24.16
N ALA A 136 -14.20 -2.28 -25.44
CA ALA A 136 -12.87 -2.64 -25.95
C ALA A 136 -11.81 -1.57 -25.63
N GLY A 137 -12.17 -0.28 -25.76
CA GLY A 137 -11.26 0.83 -25.44
C GLY A 137 -10.87 0.89 -23.96
N GLN A 138 -11.83 0.66 -23.05
CA GLN A 138 -11.55 0.60 -21.61
C GLN A 138 -10.65 -0.58 -21.25
N ALA A 139 -10.90 -1.76 -21.85
CA ALA A 139 -10.06 -2.94 -21.63
C ALA A 139 -8.61 -2.73 -22.10
N ILE A 140 -8.42 -2.11 -23.27
CA ILE A 140 -7.09 -1.77 -23.80
C ILE A 140 -6.37 -0.77 -22.87
N THR A 141 -7.10 0.25 -22.39
CA THR A 141 -6.53 1.28 -21.51
C THR A 141 -6.05 0.67 -20.20
N LEU A 142 -6.91 -0.10 -19.53
CA LEU A 142 -6.55 -0.81 -18.29
C LEU A 142 -5.34 -1.73 -18.48
N GLY A 143 -5.32 -2.50 -19.57
CA GLY A 143 -4.19 -3.40 -19.88
C GLY A 143 -2.87 -2.66 -20.05
N LYS A 144 -2.88 -1.49 -20.72
CA LYS A 144 -1.69 -0.66 -20.91
C LYS A 144 -1.16 -0.12 -19.58
N GLU A 145 -2.03 0.45 -18.75
CA GLU A 145 -1.65 0.98 -17.43
C GLU A 145 -1.02 -0.10 -16.54
N LEU A 146 -1.62 -1.29 -16.49
CA LEU A 146 -1.10 -2.42 -15.71
C LEU A 146 0.29 -2.88 -16.19
N VAL A 147 0.48 -3.01 -17.52
CA VAL A 147 1.79 -3.39 -18.09
C VAL A 147 2.84 -2.33 -17.81
N GLU A 148 2.49 -1.05 -17.95
CA GLU A 148 3.41 0.05 -17.71
C GLU A 148 3.87 0.09 -16.25
N MET A 149 2.93 0.01 -15.30
CA MET A 149 3.25 0.03 -13.87
C MET A 149 4.00 -1.24 -13.43
N GLY A 150 3.66 -2.40 -14.00
CA GLY A 150 4.41 -3.64 -13.75
C GLY A 150 5.88 -3.52 -14.19
N ARG A 151 6.13 -2.95 -15.38
CA ARG A 151 7.50 -2.67 -15.86
C ARG A 151 8.21 -1.62 -15.02
N ALA A 152 7.51 -0.59 -14.55
CA ALA A 152 8.08 0.40 -13.64
C ALA A 152 8.52 -0.27 -12.32
N ALA A 153 7.67 -1.08 -11.71
CA ALA A 153 7.99 -1.82 -10.49
C ALA A 153 9.19 -2.77 -10.67
N GLN A 154 9.27 -3.50 -11.79
CA GLN A 154 10.44 -4.35 -12.09
C GLN A 154 11.74 -3.56 -12.17
N ARG A 155 11.72 -2.35 -12.75
CA ARG A 155 12.90 -1.47 -12.80
C ARG A 155 13.34 -1.03 -11.40
N PHE A 156 12.39 -0.71 -10.52
CA PHE A 156 12.70 -0.34 -9.13
C PHE A 156 13.21 -1.52 -8.30
N ASN A 157 12.70 -2.73 -8.56
CA ASN A 157 13.09 -3.93 -7.81
C ASN A 157 14.39 -4.57 -8.32
N GLY A 158 14.96 -4.08 -9.43
CA GLY A 158 16.14 -4.69 -10.05
C GLY A 158 15.86 -5.99 -10.81
N ASP A 159 14.58 -6.37 -10.94
CA ASP A 159 14.09 -7.59 -11.61
C ASP A 159 13.78 -7.38 -13.09
N ALA A 160 14.05 -6.19 -13.63
CA ALA A 160 13.79 -5.90 -15.04
C ALA A 160 14.68 -6.77 -15.94
N PRO A 161 14.10 -7.55 -16.88
CA PRO A 161 14.88 -8.04 -18.00
C PRO A 161 15.53 -6.83 -18.68
N PRO A 162 16.79 -6.92 -19.13
CA PRO A 162 17.43 -5.82 -19.84
C PRO A 162 16.50 -5.38 -20.97
N LEU A 163 16.34 -4.05 -21.12
CA LEU A 163 15.61 -3.51 -22.26
C LEU A 163 16.14 -4.18 -23.53
N PRO A 164 15.27 -4.58 -24.48
CA PRO A 164 15.75 -5.10 -25.75
C PRO A 164 16.74 -4.07 -26.29
N ALA A 165 17.96 -4.53 -26.61
CA ALA A 165 19.00 -3.66 -27.14
C ALA A 165 18.40 -2.86 -28.30
N PRO A 166 18.68 -1.54 -28.40
CA PRO A 166 18.14 -0.78 -29.52
C PRO A 166 18.54 -1.49 -30.81
N GLU A 167 17.56 -1.83 -31.64
CA GLU A 167 17.86 -2.32 -32.98
C GLU A 167 18.53 -1.16 -33.72
N PHE A 168 19.82 -1.32 -34.03
CA PHE A 168 20.57 -0.41 -34.86
C PHE A 168 20.70 -1.02 -36.25
N GLU A 169 20.27 -0.29 -37.27
CA GLU A 169 20.55 -0.65 -38.65
C GLU A 169 21.85 0.05 -39.07
N VAL A 170 22.77 -0.71 -39.68
CA VAL A 170 23.98 -0.15 -40.28
C VAL A 170 23.57 0.54 -41.58
N VAL A 171 23.67 1.85 -41.61
CA VAL A 171 23.28 2.67 -42.77
C VAL A 171 24.42 2.72 -43.79
N THR A 172 25.67 2.61 -43.33
CA THR A 172 26.86 2.62 -44.18
C THR A 172 27.97 1.85 -43.48
N ASP A 173 28.63 0.97 -44.24
CA ASP A 173 29.80 0.21 -43.83
C ASP A 173 30.85 0.35 -44.94
N ASN A 174 31.93 1.10 -44.69
CA ASN A 174 33.07 1.20 -45.59
C ASN A 174 34.37 1.26 -44.78
N ASP A 175 35.51 1.12 -45.46
CA ASP A 175 36.83 0.90 -44.84
C ASP A 175 37.26 1.96 -43.80
N ASN A 176 36.62 3.14 -43.79
CA ASN A 176 36.97 4.25 -42.91
C ASN A 176 35.89 4.62 -41.88
N MET A 177 34.67 4.10 -41.95
CA MET A 177 33.62 4.47 -40.99
C MET A 177 32.40 3.55 -40.99
N ARG A 178 31.93 3.20 -39.79
CA ARG A 178 30.65 2.50 -39.57
C ARG A 178 29.64 3.43 -38.92
N VAL A 179 28.55 3.75 -39.63
CA VAL A 179 27.49 4.62 -39.13
C VAL A 179 26.21 3.79 -38.93
N SER A 180 25.77 3.72 -37.67
CA SER A 180 24.57 3.00 -37.27
C SER A 180 23.50 3.98 -36.80
N ARG A 181 22.26 3.84 -37.28
CA ARG A 181 21.12 4.64 -36.79
C ARG A 181 20.20 3.78 -35.94
N LYS A 182 19.61 4.39 -34.89
CA LYS A 182 18.60 3.74 -34.07
C LYS A 182 17.33 3.56 -34.90
N VAL A 183 16.80 2.34 -34.99
CA VAL A 183 15.55 2.08 -35.71
C VAL A 183 14.39 2.55 -34.82
N THR A 184 13.77 3.67 -35.19
CA THR A 184 12.46 4.07 -34.69
C THR A 184 11.42 3.39 -35.58
N ARG A 185 10.77 2.34 -35.09
CA ARG A 185 9.55 1.84 -35.74
C ARG A 185 8.43 2.78 -35.32
N ASP A 186 8.00 3.64 -36.24
CA ASP A 186 6.72 4.34 -36.08
C ASP A 186 5.59 3.29 -36.14
N ALA A 187 4.61 3.48 -35.26
CA ALA A 187 3.54 2.53 -34.94
C ALA A 187 2.62 2.21 -36.13
#